data_AF-A0A926FGR9-F1
#
_entry.id   AF-A0A926FGR9-F1
#
_cell.length_a   1.000
_cell.length_b   1.000
_cell.length_c   1.000
_cell.angle_alpha   90.00
_cell.angle_beta   90.00
_cell.angle_gamma   90.00
#
_symmetry.space_group_name_H-M   'P 1'
#
loop_
_entity.id
_entity.type
_entity.pdbx_description
1 polymer ?
#
loop_
_entity_poly.entity_id
_entity_poly.type
_entity_poly.pdbx_seq_one_letter_code
_entity_poly.pdbx_strand_id
1 'polypeptide(L)'
;MIRVSVITVSDGVASGEREDLGGPACEAVLRAHSMPYEVVSRATLPDDRGRIADLVREQADGGQTDLIVLTGGTGVAPRDRTPEAVRDVAELEIPGLAEKMRSETGAEFAPAYLS
;
A
#
# COMPACT_ATOMS: atom_id res chain seq x y z
N MET A 1 3.20 10.10 -17.96
CA MET A 1 2.04 9.56 -17.22
C MET A 1 2.61 8.63 -16.17
N ILE A 2 2.20 8.77 -14.91
CA ILE A 2 2.71 7.93 -13.81
C ILE A 2 1.95 6.60 -13.83
N ARG A 3 2.66 5.48 -13.96
CA ARG A 3 2.09 4.14 -13.95
C ARG A 3 2.00 3.64 -12.52
N VAL A 4 0.79 3.30 -12.07
CA VAL A 4 0.51 2.97 -10.68
C VAL A 4 0.10 1.52 -10.54
N SER A 5 0.71 0.82 -9.58
CA SER A 5 0.28 -0.49 -9.10
C SER A 5 -0.43 -0.33 -7.77
N VAL A 6 -1.64 -0.86 -7.64
CA VAL A 6 -2.42 -0.83 -6.38
C VAL A 6 -2.46 -2.25 -5.81
N ILE A 7 -2.00 -2.39 -4.55
CA ILE A 7 -1.89 -3.68 -3.87
C ILE A 7 -2.72 -3.65 -2.58
N THR A 8 -3.73 -4.49 -2.51
CA THR A 8 -4.50 -4.74 -1.28
C THR A 8 -3.86 -5.88 -0.51
N VAL A 9 -3.44 -5.61 0.73
CA VAL A 9 -2.91 -6.60 1.66
C VAL A 9 -3.98 -6.92 2.70
N SER A 10 -4.58 -8.10 2.60
CA SER A 10 -5.55 -8.58 3.57
C SER A 10 -5.78 -10.09 3.42
N ASP A 11 -5.61 -10.83 4.51
CA ASP A 11 -5.97 -12.26 4.54
C ASP A 11 -7.43 -12.51 4.11
N GLY A 12 -8.37 -11.69 4.61
CA GLY A 12 -9.80 -11.87 4.35
C GLY A 12 -10.23 -11.49 2.92
N VAL A 13 -9.57 -10.50 2.31
CA VAL A 13 -9.81 -10.18 0.90
C VAL A 13 -9.17 -11.24 0.00
N ALA A 14 -7.95 -11.67 0.33
CA ALA A 14 -7.25 -12.71 -0.42
C ALA A 14 -7.95 -14.08 -0.37
N SER A 15 -8.64 -14.40 0.74
CA SER A 15 -9.46 -15.62 0.86
C SER A 15 -10.86 -15.49 0.27
N GLY A 16 -11.30 -14.28 -0.12
CA GLY A 16 -12.65 -14.01 -0.63
C GLY A 16 -13.73 -13.91 0.46
N GLU A 17 -13.35 -13.89 1.74
CA GLU A 17 -14.27 -13.70 2.88
C GLU A 17 -14.76 -12.25 2.99
N ARG A 18 -14.01 -11.29 2.44
CA ARG A 18 -14.35 -9.85 2.44
C ARG A 18 -14.16 -9.27 1.04
N GLU A 19 -14.98 -8.28 0.71
CA GLU A 19 -14.81 -7.46 -0.48
C GLU A 19 -13.64 -6.50 -0.31
N ASP A 20 -12.89 -6.26 -1.40
CA ASP A 20 -11.85 -5.23 -1.42
C ASP A 20 -12.48 -3.84 -1.52
N LEU A 21 -12.45 -3.09 -0.41
CA LEU A 21 -12.82 -1.68 -0.38
C LEU A 21 -11.59 -0.75 -0.44
N GLY A 22 -10.41 -1.28 -0.11
CA GLY A 22 -9.18 -0.50 -0.01
C GLY A 22 -8.62 -0.13 -1.37
N GLY A 23 -8.47 -1.13 -2.27
CA GLY A 23 -7.96 -0.93 -3.61
C GLY A 23 -8.78 0.10 -4.41
N PRO A 24 -10.12 -0.04 -4.48
CA PRO A 24 -10.99 0.95 -5.12
C PRO A 24 -10.90 2.35 -4.50
N ALA A 25 -10.75 2.47 -3.17
CA ALA A 25 -10.60 3.75 -2.50
C ALA A 25 -9.28 4.46 -2.89
N CYS A 26 -8.17 3.72 -2.96
CA CYS A 26 -6.89 4.24 -3.46
C CYS A 26 -7.03 4.76 -4.89
N GLU A 27 -7.67 4.00 -5.78
CA GLU A 27 -7.92 4.45 -7.16
C GLU A 27 -8.81 5.70 -7.24
N ALA A 28 -9.82 5.80 -6.38
CA ALA A 28 -10.70 6.96 -6.33
C ALA A 28 -9.93 8.23 -5.93
N VAL A 29 -9.01 8.14 -4.96
CA VAL A 29 -8.13 9.24 -4.57
C VAL A 29 -7.22 9.63 -5.73
N LEU A 30 -6.57 8.67 -6.39
CA LEU A 30 -5.75 8.94 -7.58
C LEU A 30 -6.57 9.69 -8.64
N ARG A 31 -7.80 9.25 -8.92
CA ARG A 31 -8.75 9.90 -9.86
C ARG A 31 -9.14 11.32 -9.50
N ALA A 32 -9.17 11.65 -8.22
CA ALA A 32 -9.48 13.02 -7.78
C ALA A 32 -8.33 14.01 -8.06
N HIS A 33 -7.09 13.53 -8.24
CA HIS A 33 -5.94 14.40 -8.50
C HIS A 33 -5.79 14.75 -9.99
N SER A 34 -5.37 15.99 -10.26
CA SER A 34 -5.19 16.52 -11.63
C SER A 34 -3.93 16.02 -12.35
N MET A 35 -3.14 15.13 -11.75
CA MET A 35 -1.94 14.59 -12.37
C MET A 35 -2.28 13.41 -13.31
N PRO A 36 -1.57 13.26 -14.44
CA PRO A 36 -1.81 12.15 -15.35
C PRO A 36 -1.21 10.85 -14.78
N TYR A 37 -2.06 9.94 -14.31
CA TYR A 37 -1.68 8.58 -13.90
C TYR A 37 -2.48 7.51 -14.66
N GLU A 38 -1.96 6.29 -14.70
CA GLU A 38 -2.60 5.10 -15.23
C GLU A 38 -2.43 3.94 -14.24
N VAL A 39 -3.52 3.29 -13.86
CA VAL A 39 -3.45 2.10 -13.00
C VAL A 39 -3.16 0.88 -13.88
N VAL A 40 -1.89 0.48 -13.92
CA VAL A 40 -1.37 -0.59 -14.78
C VAL A 40 -1.48 -1.98 -14.13
N SER A 41 -1.64 -2.05 -12.82
CA SER A 41 -1.70 -3.30 -12.06
C SER A 41 -2.60 -3.17 -10.83
N ARG A 42 -3.32 -4.25 -10.53
CA ARG A 42 -4.16 -4.42 -9.34
C ARG A 42 -3.88 -5.79 -8.77
N ALA A 43 -3.47 -5.86 -7.52
CA ALA A 43 -3.15 -7.12 -6.87
C ALA A 43 -3.79 -7.20 -5.48
N THR A 44 -4.06 -8.42 -5.05
CA THR A 44 -4.49 -8.73 -3.70
C THR A 44 -3.62 -9.86 -3.16
N LEU A 45 -3.08 -9.67 -1.96
CA LEU A 45 -2.22 -10.65 -1.28
C LEU A 45 -2.65 -10.80 0.19
N PRO A 46 -2.40 -11.98 0.80
CA PRO A 46 -2.54 -12.13 2.26
C PRO A 46 -1.47 -11.34 3.00
N ASP A 47 -1.64 -11.20 4.32
CA ASP A 47 -0.69 -10.54 5.24
C ASP A 47 0.55 -11.42 5.47
N ASP A 48 1.35 -11.58 4.41
CA ASP A 48 2.58 -12.36 4.37
C ASP A 48 3.76 -11.48 3.92
N ARG A 49 4.70 -11.25 4.83
CA ARG A 49 5.84 -10.34 4.60
C ARG A 49 6.66 -10.71 3.35
N GLY A 50 6.91 -11.99 3.13
CA GLY A 50 7.71 -12.45 2.00
C GLY A 50 7.00 -12.19 0.67
N ARG A 51 5.72 -12.56 0.58
CA ARG A 51 4.92 -12.35 -0.63
C ARG A 51 4.73 -10.87 -0.96
N ILE A 52 4.55 -10.01 0.05
CA ILE A 52 4.45 -8.57 -0.15
C ILE A 52 5.79 -8.03 -0.70
N ALA A 53 6.91 -8.37 -0.06
CA ALA A 53 8.24 -7.92 -0.50
C ALA A 53 8.55 -8.39 -1.94
N ASP A 54 8.24 -9.64 -2.26
CA ASP A 54 8.48 -10.21 -3.59
C ASP A 54 7.66 -9.52 -4.68
N LEU A 55 6.37 -9.26 -4.45
CA LEU A 55 5.54 -8.53 -5.42
C LEU A 55 5.99 -7.07 -5.55
N VAL A 56 6.32 -6.39 -4.45
CA VAL A 56 6.80 -5.00 -4.51
C VAL A 56 8.09 -4.93 -5.32
N ARG A 57 9.03 -5.86 -5.11
CA ARG A 57 10.27 -5.96 -5.88
C ARG A 57 9.99 -6.23 -7.35
N GLU A 58 9.14 -7.19 -7.67
CA GLU A 58 8.77 -7.52 -9.06
C GLU A 58 8.18 -6.30 -9.79
N GLN A 59 7.26 -5.58 -9.14
CA GLN A 59 6.62 -4.41 -9.74
C GLN A 59 7.60 -3.25 -9.93
N ALA A 60 8.50 -3.02 -8.96
CA ALA A 60 9.51 -1.97 -9.02
C ALA A 60 10.58 -2.26 -10.10
N ASP A 61 11.11 -3.49 -10.13
CA ASP A 61 12.21 -3.88 -11.02
C ASP A 61 11.73 -4.18 -12.45
N GLY A 62 10.44 -4.48 -12.63
CA GLY A 62 9.85 -4.85 -13.92
C GLY A 62 9.79 -3.72 -14.95
N GLY A 63 10.13 -2.49 -14.57
CA GLY A 63 10.15 -1.32 -15.48
C GLY A 63 8.78 -0.83 -15.93
N GLN A 64 7.70 -1.41 -15.40
CA GLN A 64 6.30 -1.14 -15.77
C GLN A 64 5.54 -0.26 -14.78
N THR A 65 6.09 -0.04 -13.59
CA THR A 65 5.44 0.70 -12.50
C THR A 65 6.35 1.83 -12.01
N ASP A 66 5.78 3.02 -11.83
CA ASP A 66 6.48 4.20 -11.31
C ASP A 66 6.09 4.50 -9.86
N LEU A 67 4.89 4.06 -9.43
CA LEU A 67 4.36 4.22 -8.08
C LEU A 67 3.63 2.94 -7.64
N ILE A 68 3.95 2.42 -6.46
CA ILE A 68 3.22 1.32 -5.83
C ILE A 68 2.47 1.88 -4.63
N VAL A 69 1.16 1.67 -4.59
CA VAL A 69 0.29 2.05 -3.46
C VAL A 69 -0.20 0.77 -2.79
N LEU A 70 0.15 0.59 -1.52
CA LEU A 70 -0.32 -0.52 -0.71
C LEU A 70 -1.41 -0.05 0.26
N THR A 71 -2.39 -0.91 0.52
CA THR A 71 -3.43 -0.70 1.53
C THR A 71 -3.63 -1.95 2.38
N GLY A 72 -3.64 -1.78 3.71
CA GLY A 72 -3.74 -2.88 4.68
C GLY A 72 -2.39 -3.34 5.28
N GLY A 73 -2.48 -4.05 6.40
CA GLY A 73 -1.32 -4.65 7.09
C GLY A 73 -0.33 -3.66 7.74
N THR A 74 -0.77 -2.44 8.08
CA THR A 74 0.09 -1.37 8.65
C THR A 74 -0.11 -1.13 10.15
N GLY A 75 -0.98 -1.89 10.82
CA GLY A 75 -1.21 -1.75 12.26
C GLY A 75 -0.16 -2.45 13.14
N VAL A 76 -0.54 -2.68 14.40
CA VAL A 76 0.32 -3.36 15.40
C VAL A 76 -0.04 -4.82 15.61
N ALA A 77 -0.95 -5.40 14.82
CA ALA A 77 -1.29 -6.81 14.97
C ALA A 77 -0.09 -7.70 14.58
N PRO A 78 0.02 -8.93 15.12
CA PRO A 78 1.16 -9.80 14.83
C PRO A 78 1.41 -10.08 13.34
N ARG A 79 0.34 -10.01 12.53
CA ARG A 79 0.33 -10.22 11.08
C ARG A 79 0.52 -8.94 10.27
N ASP A 80 0.34 -7.75 10.87
CA ASP A 80 0.56 -6.48 10.19
C ASP A 80 2.07 -6.31 9.94
N ARG A 81 2.49 -6.59 8.70
CA ARG A 81 3.91 -6.62 8.28
C ARG A 81 4.17 -5.89 6.97
N THR A 82 3.20 -5.13 6.47
CA THR A 82 3.37 -4.36 5.21
C THR A 82 4.54 -3.38 5.31
N PRO A 83 4.71 -2.58 6.39
CA PRO A 83 5.86 -1.69 6.52
C PRO A 83 7.21 -2.43 6.51
N GLU A 84 7.30 -3.55 7.23
CA GLU A 84 8.51 -4.39 7.25
C GLU A 84 8.83 -4.97 5.87
N ALA A 85 7.82 -5.45 5.14
CA ALA A 85 7.98 -6.00 3.80
C ALA A 85 8.48 -4.96 2.80
N VAL A 86 7.95 -3.73 2.87
CA VAL A 86 8.42 -2.61 2.04
C VAL A 86 9.86 -2.23 2.40
N ARG A 87 10.21 -2.20 3.69
CA ARG A 87 11.59 -1.92 4.15
C ARG A 87 12.60 -2.98 3.70
N ASP A 88 12.18 -4.23 3.47
CA ASP A 88 13.07 -5.29 2.96
C ASP A 88 13.54 -5.07 1.52
N VAL A 89 12.84 -4.22 0.76
CA VAL A 89 13.08 -3.99 -0.67
C VAL A 89 13.33 -2.54 -1.05
N ALA A 90 13.04 -1.60 -0.14
CA ALA A 90 13.32 -0.19 -0.35
C ALA A 90 14.82 0.12 -0.23
N GLU A 91 15.37 0.83 -1.19
CA GLU A 91 16.76 1.31 -1.14
C GLU A 91 16.94 2.52 -0.22
N LEU A 92 15.92 3.38 -0.15
CA LEU A 92 15.91 4.60 0.64
C LEU A 92 14.53 4.80 1.25
N GLU A 93 14.48 4.98 2.56
CA GLU A 93 13.26 5.33 3.28
C GLU A 93 13.13 6.85 3.41
N ILE A 94 11.94 7.38 3.12
CA ILE A 94 11.57 8.79 3.30
C ILE A 94 10.59 8.89 4.47
N PRO A 95 11.07 9.00 5.74
CA PRO A 95 10.21 8.92 6.92
C PRO A 95 9.17 10.04 6.98
N GLY A 96 9.46 11.20 6.38
CA GLY A 96 8.55 12.35 6.34
C GLY A 96 7.19 12.06 5.68
N LEU A 97 7.11 11.06 4.78
CA LEU A 97 5.82 10.64 4.22
C LEU A 97 4.93 10.02 5.29
N ALA A 98 5.46 9.09 6.09
CA ALA A 98 4.73 8.44 7.16
C ALA A 98 4.38 9.42 8.29
N GLU A 99 5.29 10.35 8.62
CA GLU A 99 5.04 11.43 9.58
C GLU A 99 3.86 12.31 9.13
N LYS A 100 3.83 12.70 7.86
CA LYS A 100 2.76 13.53 7.30
C LYS A 100 1.42 12.80 7.31
N MET A 101 1.38 11.53 6.88
CA MET A 101 0.17 10.70 6.91
C MET A 101 -0.39 10.59 8.34
N ARG A 102 0.45 10.24 9.32
CA ARG A 102 0.03 10.15 10.73
C ARG A 102 -0.44 11.49 11.28
N SER A 103 0.26 12.59 10.97
CA SER A 103 -0.10 13.92 11.45
C SER A 103 -1.45 14.39 10.93
N GLU A 104 -1.78 14.10 9.66
CA GLU A 104 -3.06 14.49 9.07
C GLU A 104 -4.20 13.61 9.58
N THR A 105 -4.03 12.30 9.55
CA THR A 105 -5.06 11.36 10.03
C THR A 105 -5.29 11.50 11.54
N GLY A 106 -4.24 11.76 12.33
CA GLY A 106 -4.30 11.93 13.78
C GLY A 106 -5.16 13.10 14.25
N ALA A 107 -5.46 14.07 13.37
CA ALA A 107 -6.38 15.17 13.68
C ALA A 107 -7.83 14.70 13.88
N GLU A 108 -8.23 13.60 13.22
CA GLU A 108 -9.60 13.06 13.25
C GLU A 108 -9.66 11.65 13.85
N PHE A 109 -8.56 10.89 13.78
CA PHE A 109 -8.46 9.53 14.27
C PHE A 109 -7.23 9.36 15.16
N ALA A 110 -7.42 9.57 16.46
CA ALA A 110 -6.34 9.56 17.45
C ALA A 110 -5.40 8.32 17.34
N PRO A 111 -5.88 7.07 17.12
CA PRO A 111 -5.00 5.91 17.02
C PRO A 111 -4.11 5.85 15.78
N ALA A 112 -4.11 6.86 14.89
CA ALA A 112 -3.22 6.91 13.73
C ALA A 112 -1.73 6.80 14.10
N TYR A 113 -1.34 7.11 15.34
CA TYR A 113 0.04 6.89 15.81
C TYR A 113 0.45 5.41 15.93
N LEU A 114 -0.49 4.47 15.82
CA LEU A 114 -0.23 3.03 15.84
C LEU A 114 0.16 2.46 14.47
N SER A 115 0.14 3.27 13.40
CA SER A 115 0.58 2.87 12.05
C SER A 115 1.94 3.44 11.67
#